data_AF-A0A2I0T5I1-F1
#
_entry.id   AF-A0A2I0T5I1-F1
#
_cell.length_a   1.000
_cell.length_b   1.000
_cell.length_c   1.000
_cell.angle_alpha   90.00
_cell.angle_beta   90.00
_cell.angle_gamma   90.00
#
_symmetry.space_group_name_H-M   'P 1'
#
loop_
_entity.id
_entity.type
_entity.pdbx_description
1 polymer ?
#
loop_
_entity_poly.entity_id
_entity_poly.type
_entity_poly.pdbx_seq_one_letter_code
_entity_poly.pdbx_strand_id
1 'polypeptide(L)'
;MYAEFHGSMFKMSAEGYQYRALYDYKKEREEDIDLHLGDILTVNKGTLLALRFSEGEEAKPEDIGWLNGFNETTGERGDFPGTYVEYIGRKKITPPTLKPRPFRPFPVASSPSKVESESGQQV
;
A
#
# COMPACT_ATOMS: atom_id res chain seq x y z
N MET A 1 -6.60 4.58 -32.76
CA MET A 1 -5.76 3.81 -31.83
C MET A 1 -6.33 4.01 -30.44
N TYR A 2 -6.91 2.98 -29.86
CA TYR A 2 -7.45 3.02 -28.50
C TYR A 2 -6.27 3.21 -27.54
N ALA A 3 -6.20 4.36 -26.86
CA ALA A 3 -5.26 4.57 -25.78
C ALA A 3 -5.88 3.95 -24.52
N GLU A 4 -5.51 2.71 -24.23
CA GLU A 4 -5.76 2.02 -22.96
C GLU A 4 -5.06 2.78 -21.83
N PHE A 5 -5.70 3.83 -21.31
CA PHE A 5 -5.34 4.49 -20.07
C PHE A 5 -6.12 3.87 -18.89
N HIS A 6 -6.02 2.55 -18.72
CA HIS A 6 -6.44 1.86 -17.49
C HIS A 6 -5.22 1.70 -16.58
N GLY A 7 -4.85 2.76 -15.87
CA GLY A 7 -3.67 2.70 -15.02
C GLY A 7 -3.45 3.89 -14.11
N SER A 8 -4.51 4.51 -13.58
CA SER A 8 -4.33 5.58 -12.57
C SER A 8 -5.44 5.62 -11.51
N MET A 9 -5.98 4.48 -11.10
CA MET A 9 -7.04 4.51 -10.08
C MET A 9 -6.99 3.38 -9.05
N PHE A 10 -5.79 3.03 -8.62
CA PHE A 10 -5.57 2.67 -7.21
C PHE A 10 -4.25 3.33 -6.84
N LYS A 11 -4.31 4.58 -6.39
CA LYS A 11 -3.32 5.07 -5.43
C LYS A 11 -3.16 3.91 -4.46
N MET A 12 -1.98 3.31 -4.36
CA MET A 12 -1.69 2.38 -3.27
C MET A 12 -1.89 3.23 -2.03
N SER A 13 -3.12 3.29 -1.51
CA SER A 13 -3.37 3.80 -0.19
C SER A 13 -2.41 3.01 0.65
N ALA A 14 -1.47 3.71 1.29
CA ALA A 14 -0.41 3.16 2.11
C ALA A 14 -0.98 2.49 3.37
N GLU A 15 -2.23 2.04 3.32
CA GLU A 15 -3.11 1.63 4.41
C GLU A 15 -4.01 0.54 3.82
N GLY A 16 -3.77 -0.68 4.28
CA GLY A 16 -4.63 -1.83 4.06
C GLY A 16 -5.15 -2.34 5.40
N TYR A 17 -6.20 -3.14 5.36
CA TYR A 17 -6.78 -3.79 6.52
C TYR A 17 -6.35 -5.25 6.53
N GLN A 18 -5.98 -5.74 7.71
CA GLN A 18 -5.64 -7.14 7.92
C GLN A 18 -6.81 -7.84 8.60
N TYR A 19 -7.09 -9.02 8.08
CA TYR A 19 -8.09 -9.93 8.57
C TYR A 19 -7.43 -11.27 8.87
N ARG A 20 -7.98 -11.99 9.83
CA ARG A 20 -7.59 -13.35 10.16
C ARG A 20 -8.74 -14.29 9.90
N ALA A 21 -8.55 -15.32 9.08
CA ALA A 21 -9.55 -16.34 8.87
C ALA A 21 -9.81 -17.10 10.18
N LEU A 22 -11.09 -17.18 10.56
CA LEU A 22 -11.55 -17.92 11.74
C LEU A 22 -12.02 -19.33 11.38
N TYR A 23 -12.29 -19.58 10.09
CA TYR A 23 -12.83 -20.83 9.58
C TYR A 23 -12.20 -21.16 8.24
N ASP A 24 -12.17 -22.45 7.90
CA ASP A 24 -11.76 -22.91 6.59
C ASP A 24 -12.88 -22.62 5.57
N TYR A 25 -12.51 -22.00 4.45
CA TYR A 25 -13.39 -21.74 3.32
C TYR A 25 -12.78 -22.35 2.09
N LYS A 26 -13.58 -23.10 1.33
CA LYS A 26 -13.16 -23.68 0.07
C LYS A 26 -13.66 -22.79 -1.04
N LYS A 27 -12.78 -22.38 -1.95
CA LYS A 27 -13.18 -21.52 -3.08
C LYS A 27 -14.33 -22.16 -3.88
N GLU A 28 -15.35 -21.37 -4.17
CA GLU A 28 -16.52 -21.82 -4.92
C GLU A 28 -16.48 -21.31 -6.37
N ARG A 29 -15.84 -20.16 -6.62
CA ARG A 29 -15.62 -19.56 -7.94
C ARG A 29 -14.13 -19.48 -8.28
N GLU A 30 -13.85 -19.23 -9.56
CA GLU A 30 -12.49 -18.95 -10.03
C GLU A 30 -11.93 -17.62 -9.48
N GLU A 31 -12.83 -16.71 -9.10
CA GLU A 31 -12.53 -15.42 -8.48
C GLU A 31 -12.24 -15.56 -6.97
N ASP A 32 -12.63 -16.68 -6.36
CA ASP A 32 -12.56 -16.90 -4.92
C ASP A 32 -11.22 -17.53 -4.51
N ILE A 33 -10.82 -17.29 -3.26
CA ILE A 33 -9.64 -17.92 -2.66
C ILE A 33 -9.99 -18.89 -1.54
N ASP A 34 -9.16 -19.91 -1.38
CA ASP A 34 -9.24 -20.82 -0.25
C ASP A 34 -8.76 -20.11 1.03
N LEU A 35 -9.52 -20.24 2.11
CA LEU A 35 -9.15 -19.76 3.45
C LEU A 35 -8.89 -20.95 4.36
N HIS A 36 -7.85 -20.84 5.18
CA HIS A 36 -7.62 -21.77 6.28
C HIS A 36 -7.70 -21.05 7.63
N LEU A 37 -8.14 -21.76 8.67
CA LEU A 37 -8.19 -21.18 10.01
C LEU A 37 -6.81 -20.66 10.43
N GLY A 38 -6.74 -19.36 10.73
CA GLY A 38 -5.51 -18.65 11.09
C GLY A 38 -4.82 -17.91 9.94
N ASP A 39 -5.31 -18.03 8.71
CA ASP A 39 -4.74 -17.30 7.57
C ASP A 39 -4.85 -15.79 7.74
N ILE A 40 -3.82 -15.08 7.27
CA ILE A 40 -3.77 -13.62 7.34
C ILE A 40 -4.07 -13.04 5.96
N LEU A 41 -5.15 -12.28 5.87
CA LEU A 41 -5.61 -11.64 4.65
C LEU A 41 -5.41 -10.15 4.71
N THR A 42 -4.89 -9.57 3.62
CA THR A 42 -4.72 -8.13 3.47
C THR A 42 -5.67 -7.59 2.41
N VAL A 43 -6.56 -6.68 2.80
CA VAL A 43 -7.49 -5.97 1.91
C VAL A 43 -7.04 -4.52 1.76
N ASN A 44 -7.09 -3.98 0.56
CA ASN A 44 -6.71 -2.60 0.31
C ASN A 44 -7.85 -1.64 0.69
N LYS A 45 -7.54 -0.55 1.41
CA LYS A 45 -8.52 0.51 1.74
C LYS A 45 -9.18 1.09 0.48
N GLY A 46 -8.44 1.17 -0.62
CA GLY A 46 -9.00 1.64 -1.90
C GLY A 46 -10.20 0.81 -2.37
N THR A 47 -10.20 -0.51 -2.12
CA THR A 47 -11.27 -1.41 -2.55
C THR A 47 -12.55 -1.17 -1.76
N LEU A 48 -12.43 -0.99 -0.44
CA LEU A 48 -13.59 -0.67 0.41
C LEU A 48 -14.18 0.70 0.07
N LEU A 49 -13.34 1.70 -0.18
CA LEU A 49 -13.79 3.03 -0.59
C LEU A 49 -14.48 3.01 -1.96
N ALA A 50 -14.00 2.20 -2.90
CA ALA A 50 -14.64 2.02 -4.22
C ALA A 50 -16.05 1.42 -4.09
N LEU A 51 -16.24 0.53 -3.12
CA LEU A 51 -17.53 -0.07 -2.77
C LEU A 51 -18.43 0.86 -1.91
N ARG A 52 -18.03 2.12 -1.70
CA ARG A 52 -18.74 3.14 -0.90
C ARG A 52 -18.85 2.81 0.60
N PHE A 53 -18.05 1.88 1.12
CA PHE A 53 -17.97 1.66 2.57
C PHE A 53 -17.25 2.82 3.26
N SER A 54 -17.76 3.20 4.43
CA SER A 54 -17.19 4.27 5.26
C SER A 54 -16.09 3.72 6.17
N GLU A 55 -15.14 4.58 6.54
CA GLU A 55 -14.11 4.28 7.54
C GLU A 55 -14.81 3.91 8.86
N GLY A 56 -14.58 2.68 9.34
CA GLY A 56 -15.26 2.04 10.47
C GLY A 56 -15.94 0.70 10.11
N GLU A 57 -16.44 0.56 8.88
CA GLU A 57 -17.10 -0.69 8.43
C GLU A 57 -16.07 -1.81 8.24
N GLU A 58 -14.80 -1.46 7.97
CA GLU A 58 -13.72 -2.44 7.85
C GLU A 58 -13.50 -3.28 9.12
N ALA A 59 -13.94 -2.76 10.28
CA ALA A 59 -13.86 -3.46 11.56
C ALA A 59 -14.92 -4.57 11.68
N LYS A 60 -15.91 -4.57 10.79
CA LYS A 60 -16.99 -5.55 10.72
C LYS A 60 -17.04 -6.15 9.32
N PRO A 61 -16.12 -7.09 9.00
CA PRO A 61 -16.11 -7.75 7.70
C PRO A 61 -17.42 -8.52 7.43
N GLU A 62 -18.14 -8.93 8.48
CA GLU A 62 -19.47 -9.55 8.38
C GLU A 62 -20.55 -8.64 7.77
N ASP A 63 -20.54 -7.34 8.08
CA ASP A 63 -21.51 -6.36 7.57
C ASP A 63 -21.20 -5.98 6.11
N ILE A 64 -19.92 -6.04 5.71
CA ILE A 64 -19.47 -5.77 4.34
C ILE A 64 -19.88 -6.90 3.39
N GLY A 65 -19.88 -8.15 3.87
CA GLY A 65 -20.18 -9.32 3.07
C GLY A 65 -18.93 -9.88 2.40
N TRP A 66 -18.77 -9.67 1.08
CA TRP A 66 -17.65 -10.23 0.31
C TRP A 66 -16.51 -9.21 0.17
N LEU A 67 -15.29 -9.66 0.41
CA LEU A 67 -14.08 -8.83 0.40
C LEU A 67 -13.09 -9.36 -0.63
N ASN A 68 -12.52 -8.45 -1.43
CA ASN A 68 -11.40 -8.80 -2.31
C ASN A 68 -10.07 -8.47 -1.62
N GLY A 69 -9.21 -9.47 -1.44
CA GLY A 69 -7.93 -9.28 -0.79
C GLY A 69 -6.89 -10.33 -1.14
N PHE A 70 -5.77 -10.28 -0.43
CA PHE A 70 -4.62 -11.12 -0.65
C PHE A 70 -4.32 -11.94 0.61
N ASN A 71 -4.29 -13.26 0.48
CA ASN A 71 -3.90 -14.16 1.56
C ASN A 71 -2.36 -14.18 1.65
N GLU A 72 -1.80 -13.68 2.75
CA GLU A 72 -0.35 -13.67 2.99
C GLU A 72 0.19 -15.08 3.32
N THR A 73 -0.66 -16.03 3.74
CA THR A 73 -0.25 -17.41 4.02
C THR A 73 -0.06 -18.20 2.73
N THR A 74 -1.07 -18.19 1.84
CA THR A 74 -1.06 -18.98 0.60
C THR A 74 -0.46 -18.21 -0.57
N GLY A 75 -0.45 -16.88 -0.51
CA GLY A 75 -0.03 -16.02 -1.61
C GLY A 75 -1.08 -15.84 -2.70
N GLU A 76 -2.33 -16.23 -2.44
CA GLU A 76 -3.44 -16.11 -3.40
C GLU A 76 -4.17 -14.78 -3.25
N ARG A 77 -4.72 -14.26 -4.37
CA ARG A 77 -5.56 -13.06 -4.39
C ARG A 77 -6.91 -13.40 -4.98
N GLY A 78 -7.96 -12.97 -4.31
CA GLY A 78 -9.32 -13.08 -4.80
C GLY A 78 -10.33 -12.66 -3.77
N ASP A 79 -11.57 -13.06 -4.02
CA ASP A 79 -12.72 -12.74 -3.21
C ASP A 79 -12.90 -13.79 -2.11
N PHE A 80 -13.31 -13.33 -0.93
CA PHE A 80 -13.57 -14.20 0.19
C PHE A 80 -14.68 -13.63 1.08
N PRO A 81 -15.44 -14.51 1.77
CA PRO A 81 -16.50 -14.07 2.66
C PRO A 81 -15.92 -13.42 3.92
N GLY A 82 -16.30 -12.18 4.15
CA GLY A 82 -15.99 -11.38 5.35
C GLY A 82 -16.51 -12.00 6.64
N THR A 83 -17.57 -12.80 6.57
CA THR A 83 -18.14 -13.53 7.72
C THR A 83 -17.24 -14.66 8.23
N TYR A 84 -16.25 -15.10 7.44
CA TYR A 84 -15.31 -16.16 7.80
C TYR A 84 -13.99 -15.60 8.35
N VAL A 85 -13.86 -14.28 8.39
CA VAL A 85 -12.64 -13.61 8.84
C VAL A 85 -12.95 -12.61 9.95
N GLU A 86 -11.96 -12.35 10.79
CA GLU A 86 -12.03 -11.34 11.84
C GLU A 86 -11.06 -10.21 11.52
N TYR A 87 -11.50 -8.97 11.71
CA TYR A 87 -10.60 -7.82 11.59
C TYR A 87 -9.59 -7.83 12.74
N ILE A 88 -8.30 -7.95 12.40
CA ILE A 88 -7.22 -7.96 13.38
C ILE A 88 -6.48 -6.63 13.48
N GLY A 89 -6.67 -5.73 12.51
CA GLY A 89 -6.13 -4.37 12.57
C GLY A 89 -5.79 -3.79 11.21
N ARG A 90 -5.40 -2.51 11.20
CA ARG A 90 -4.94 -1.80 10.00
C ARG A 90 -3.43 -1.97 9.82
N LYS A 91 -3.00 -2.39 8.63
CA LYS A 91 -1.60 -2.36 8.20
C LYS A 91 -1.36 -1.00 7.55
N LYS A 92 -0.56 -0.14 8.19
CA LYS A 92 0.07 0.96 7.47
C LYS A 92 1.08 0.31 6.52
N ILE A 93 0.72 0.16 5.25
CA ILE A 93 1.62 -0.11 4.13
C ILE A 93 2.52 1.12 3.98
N THR A 94 3.36 1.40 4.98
CA THR A 94 4.34 2.48 4.89
C THR A 94 5.15 2.21 3.63
N PRO A 95 5.29 3.17 2.70
CA PRO A 95 6.27 3.01 1.63
C PRO A 95 7.58 2.65 2.32
N PRO A 96 8.32 1.62 1.85
CA PRO A 96 9.57 1.23 2.49
C PRO A 96 10.38 2.50 2.63
N THR A 97 10.65 2.90 3.87
CA THR A 97 11.41 4.12 4.15
C THR A 97 12.68 4.02 3.34
N LEU A 98 12.79 4.90 2.33
CA LEU A 98 14.02 5.13 1.60
C LEU A 98 15.08 5.28 2.66
N LYS A 99 16.00 4.31 2.78
CA LYS A 99 17.13 4.43 3.69
C LYS A 99 17.68 5.85 3.49
N PRO A 100 17.78 6.69 4.53
CA PRO A 100 18.35 8.00 4.37
C PRO A 100 19.74 7.78 3.78
N ARG A 101 19.96 8.26 2.55
CA ARG A 101 21.29 8.18 1.93
C ARG A 101 22.25 8.82 2.94
N PRO A 102 23.32 8.12 3.36
CA PRO A 102 24.24 8.68 4.32
C PRO A 102 24.69 10.04 3.80
N PHE A 103 24.52 11.07 4.62
CA PHE A 103 25.02 12.41 4.32
C PHE A 103 26.51 12.28 4.07
N ARG A 104 26.92 12.47 2.81
CA ARG A 104 28.34 12.62 2.47
C ARG A 104 28.79 13.90 3.18
N PRO A 105 29.71 13.84 4.16
CA PRO A 105 30.25 15.07 4.75
C PRO A 105 30.92 15.87 3.62
N PHE A 106 30.53 17.13 3.49
CA PHE A 106 31.20 18.05 2.57
C PHE A 106 32.66 18.20 3.02
N PRO A 107 33.66 18.04 2.14
CA PRO A 107 35.02 18.40 2.48
C PRO A 107 35.05 19.90 2.76
N VAL A 108 35.35 20.26 4.00
CA VAL A 108 35.57 21.63 4.43
C VAL A 108 36.94 22.11 3.95
N ALA A 109 36.87 23.19 3.18
CA ALA A 109 37.81 24.29 3.01
C ALA A 109 39.26 24.01 2.52
N SER A 110 39.56 24.65 1.39
CA SER A 110 40.81 25.39 1.20
C SER A 110 40.50 26.71 0.48
N SER A 111 40.24 27.79 1.21
CA SER A 111 40.69 29.10 0.75
C SER A 111 42.20 29.15 1.02
N PRO A 112 43.03 29.57 0.05
CA PRO A 112 43.35 31.01 0.00
C PRO A 112 43.70 31.56 -1.40
N SER A 113 43.84 32.89 -1.45
CA SER A 113 44.72 33.67 -2.35
C SER A 113 44.10 34.29 -3.61
N LYS A 114 43.57 35.51 -3.43
CA LYS A 114 43.88 36.75 -4.17
C LYS A 114 44.57 36.62 -5.54
N VAL A 115 43.89 37.03 -6.62
CA VAL A 115 44.39 37.81 -7.79
C VAL A 115 43.15 38.41 -8.49
N GLU A 116 42.81 39.68 -8.26
CA GLU A 116 43.04 40.80 -9.19
C GLU A 116 42.75 40.45 -10.67
N SER A 117 41.61 40.93 -11.18
CA SER A 117 41.45 41.37 -12.58
C SER A 117 40.22 42.27 -12.69
N GLU A 118 40.54 43.56 -12.71
CA GLU A 118 39.87 44.68 -13.39
C GLU A 118 38.77 44.31 -14.39
N SER A 119 37.59 44.91 -14.23
CA SER A 119 36.70 45.24 -15.35
C SER A 119 35.84 46.43 -14.95
N GLY A 120 36.22 47.59 -15.47
CA GLY A 120 35.38 48.78 -15.45
C GLY A 120 34.08 48.56 -16.24
N GLN A 121 33.06 49.25 -15.74
CA GLN A 121 31.75 49.56 -16.33
C GLN A 121 31.81 49.85 -17.85
N GLN A 122 30.93 49.26 -18.66
CA GLN A 122 29.62 49.81 -19.02
C GLN A 122 29.72 51.21 -19.66
N VAL A 123 29.70 51.29 -21.00
CA VAL A 123 28.60 51.74 -21.89
C VAL A 123 29.02 51.70 -23.35
#